data_AF-A0A9D3P0F4-F1
#
_entry.id   AF-A0A9D3P0F4-F1
#
_cell.length_a   1.000
_cell.length_b   1.000
_cell.length_c   1.000
_cell.angle_alpha   90.00
_cell.angle_beta   90.00
_cell.angle_gamma   90.00
#
_symmetry.space_group_name_H-M   'P 1'
#
loop_
_entity.id
_entity.type
_entity.pdbx_description
1 polymer ?
#
loop_
_entity_poly.entity_id
_entity_poly.type
_entity_poly.pdbx_seq_one_letter_code
_entity_poly.pdbx_strand_id
1 'polypeptide(L)'
;MATEPQNPATKQPNPASSTFKLIVYEQENFQGRCHELTGPCNNLQEAGVEKVGSILVLCGPWVGYEQPGCKGEQYVLEKGEYPRWDAWTNSRRSDCIFAFRPIKVDSQEHKIVLYENPKFAGKKIEIIDDDVPSFHAHGYQEKVSSVRVQSGTWVAYQYPGYRGYQYLFEKGEYKENLEFGAQVPQIQSVRRIRDMQWHQRGAFHTST
;
A
#
# COMPACT_ATOMS: atom_id res chain seq x y z
N MET A 1 25.12 -0.36 -56.65
CA MET A 1 24.35 0.47 -55.70
C MET A 1 23.22 -0.39 -55.17
N ALA A 2 23.34 -0.91 -53.96
CA ALA A 2 22.36 -1.78 -53.33
C ALA A 2 21.41 -0.92 -52.49
N THR A 3 20.10 -1.05 -52.73
CA THR A 3 19.02 -0.48 -51.93
C THR A 3 18.78 -1.35 -50.69
N GLU A 4 18.90 -0.77 -49.50
CA GLU A 4 18.61 -1.41 -48.21
C GLU A 4 17.09 -1.62 -48.01
N PRO A 5 16.67 -2.72 -47.37
CA PRO A 5 15.27 -2.93 -47.01
C PRO A 5 14.91 -2.18 -45.72
N GLN A 6 13.82 -1.44 -45.78
CA GLN A 6 13.23 -0.70 -44.65
C GLN A 6 12.61 -1.70 -43.65
N ASN A 7 13.15 -1.74 -42.43
CA ASN A 7 12.60 -2.54 -41.33
C ASN A 7 11.24 -1.95 -40.87
N PRO A 8 10.18 -2.75 -40.68
CA PRO A 8 8.93 -2.24 -40.15
C PRO A 8 9.13 -1.84 -38.69
N ALA A 9 8.85 -0.57 -38.38
CA ALA A 9 8.85 -0.04 -37.04
C ALA A 9 7.95 -0.90 -36.14
N THR A 10 8.56 -1.58 -35.17
CA THR A 10 7.88 -2.20 -34.05
C THR A 10 7.12 -1.11 -33.31
N LYS A 11 5.80 -1.06 -33.51
CA LYS A 11 4.90 -0.30 -32.64
C LYS A 11 5.11 -0.83 -31.22
N GLN A 12 5.79 -0.05 -30.39
CA GLN A 12 5.79 -0.26 -28.95
C GLN A 12 4.33 -0.36 -28.51
N PRO A 13 3.96 -1.40 -27.74
CA PRO A 13 2.62 -1.43 -27.17
C PRO A 13 2.48 -0.20 -26.25
N ASN A 14 1.46 0.62 -26.53
CA ASN A 14 0.99 1.63 -25.59
C ASN A 14 0.87 0.97 -24.21
N PRO A 15 1.38 1.57 -23.12
CA PRO A 15 1.11 1.05 -21.79
C PRO A 15 -0.40 1.09 -21.62
N ALA A 16 -1.03 -0.09 -21.61
CA ALA A 16 -2.45 -0.23 -21.36
C ALA A 16 -2.76 0.56 -20.10
N SER A 17 -3.77 1.44 -20.16
CA SER A 17 -4.35 2.10 -18.99
C SER A 17 -4.51 1.03 -17.91
N SER A 18 -3.69 1.07 -16.87
CA SER A 18 -3.69 0.08 -15.80
C SER A 18 -5.06 0.19 -15.12
N THR A 19 -5.97 -0.69 -15.51
CA THR A 19 -7.35 -0.65 -15.03
C THR A 19 -7.35 -1.26 -13.65
N PHE A 20 -7.50 -0.42 -12.61
CA PHE A 20 -7.69 -0.89 -11.25
C PHE A 20 -9.01 -1.66 -11.16
N LYS A 21 -9.02 -2.75 -10.40
CA LYS A 21 -10.19 -3.60 -10.20
C LYS A 21 -10.10 -4.36 -8.88
N LEU A 22 -11.05 -4.08 -7.99
CA LEU A 22 -11.23 -4.72 -6.69
C LEU A 22 -12.70 -5.15 -6.56
N ILE A 23 -12.95 -6.36 -6.06
CA ILE A 23 -14.29 -6.87 -5.80
C ILE A 23 -14.45 -7.06 -4.29
N VAL A 24 -15.49 -6.45 -3.75
CA VAL A 24 -15.90 -6.57 -2.34
C VAL A 24 -17.06 -7.55 -2.26
N TYR A 25 -16.99 -8.50 -1.34
CA TYR A 25 -18.06 -9.44 -1.04
C TYR A 25 -18.59 -9.22 0.38
N GLU A 26 -19.90 -9.35 0.58
CA GLU A 26 -20.52 -9.15 1.90
C GLU A 26 -20.28 -10.29 2.88
N GLN A 27 -19.94 -11.48 2.38
CA GLN A 27 -19.62 -12.64 3.19
C GLN A 27 -18.16 -13.06 3.01
N GLU A 28 -17.67 -13.85 3.96
CA GLU A 28 -16.36 -14.49 3.87
C GLU A 28 -16.30 -15.46 2.68
N ASN A 29 -15.08 -15.80 2.24
CA ASN A 29 -14.82 -16.78 1.19
C ASN A 29 -15.52 -16.47 -0.15
N PHE A 30 -15.60 -15.19 -0.50
CA PHE A 30 -16.09 -14.68 -1.78
C PHE A 30 -17.56 -15.03 -2.06
N GLN A 31 -18.40 -15.01 -1.03
CA GLN A 31 -19.82 -15.35 -1.09
C GLN A 31 -20.74 -14.12 -0.90
N GLY A 32 -22.03 -14.30 -1.18
CA GLY A 32 -23.06 -13.28 -1.02
C GLY A 32 -23.06 -12.23 -2.14
N ARG A 33 -23.65 -11.06 -1.86
CA ARG A 33 -23.64 -9.95 -2.82
C ARG A 33 -22.20 -9.44 -2.99
N CYS A 34 -21.87 -9.03 -4.21
CA CYS A 34 -20.56 -8.48 -4.53
C CYS A 34 -20.68 -7.14 -5.25
N HIS A 35 -19.66 -6.29 -5.06
CA HIS A 35 -19.57 -4.96 -5.65
C HIS A 35 -18.18 -4.76 -6.24
N GLU A 36 -18.13 -4.39 -7.53
CA GLU A 36 -16.88 -4.11 -8.24
C GLU A 36 -16.53 -2.62 -8.14
N LEU A 37 -15.28 -2.34 -7.78
CA LEU A 37 -14.70 -1.01 -7.76
C LEU A 37 -13.57 -0.93 -8.78
N THR A 38 -13.64 0.08 -9.65
CA THR A 38 -12.59 0.42 -10.64
C THR A 38 -11.91 1.76 -10.36
N GLY A 39 -12.37 2.48 -9.33
CA GLY A 39 -11.82 3.74 -8.86
C GLY A 39 -12.10 3.98 -7.38
N PRO A 40 -11.79 5.18 -6.86
CA PRO A 40 -12.00 5.53 -5.45
C PRO A 40 -13.47 5.39 -5.03
N CYS A 41 -13.69 4.92 -3.81
CA CYS A 41 -14.97 4.87 -3.13
C CYS A 41 -14.77 5.45 -1.72
N ASN A 42 -15.37 6.62 -1.45
CA ASN A 42 -15.20 7.31 -0.16
C ASN A 42 -16.10 6.75 0.95
N ASN A 43 -17.15 6.00 0.59
CA ASN A 43 -18.07 5.41 1.53
C ASN A 43 -18.81 4.22 0.87
N LEU A 44 -18.49 3.01 1.28
CA LEU A 44 -19.08 1.76 0.78
C LEU A 44 -20.58 1.67 1.06
N GLN A 45 -21.06 2.33 2.12
CA GLN A 45 -22.48 2.31 2.46
C GLN A 45 -23.32 3.03 1.39
N GLU A 46 -22.77 4.06 0.73
CA GLU A 46 -23.42 4.73 -0.40
C GLU A 46 -23.53 3.81 -1.62
N ALA A 47 -22.66 2.80 -1.72
CA ALA A 47 -22.71 1.74 -2.72
C ALA A 47 -23.58 0.54 -2.31
N GLY A 48 -24.26 0.60 -1.15
CA GLY A 48 -25.16 -0.47 -0.68
C GLY A 48 -24.46 -1.67 -0.02
N VAL A 49 -23.18 -1.54 0.31
CA VAL A 49 -22.39 -2.54 1.05
C VAL A 49 -22.44 -2.21 2.54
N GLU A 50 -23.10 -3.07 3.32
CA GLU A 50 -23.22 -2.86 4.78
C GLU A 50 -21.98 -3.32 5.54
N LYS A 51 -21.39 -4.45 5.12
CA LYS A 51 -20.19 -5.04 5.71
C LYS A 51 -19.33 -5.71 4.65
N VAL A 52 -18.02 -5.61 4.81
CA VAL A 52 -17.05 -6.33 3.99
C VAL A 52 -16.71 -7.67 4.65
N GLY A 53 -17.01 -8.78 3.98
CA GLY A 53 -16.69 -10.13 4.44
C GLY A 53 -15.43 -10.71 3.80
N SER A 54 -15.22 -10.44 2.50
CA SER A 54 -14.01 -10.83 1.78
C SER A 54 -13.71 -9.89 0.61
N ILE A 55 -12.45 -9.86 0.16
CA ILE A 55 -11.97 -8.96 -0.89
C ILE A 55 -11.15 -9.74 -1.91
N LEU A 56 -11.43 -9.52 -3.20
CA LEU A 56 -10.63 -10.02 -4.30
C LEU A 56 -10.02 -8.83 -5.06
N VAL A 57 -8.70 -8.71 -5.04
CA VAL A 57 -7.98 -7.67 -5.80
C VAL A 57 -7.48 -8.29 -7.10
N LEU A 58 -8.13 -7.92 -8.22
CA LEU A 58 -7.76 -8.40 -9.54
C LEU A 58 -6.64 -7.55 -10.15
N CYS A 59 -6.75 -6.23 -9.98
CA CYS A 59 -5.77 -5.24 -10.43
C CYS A 59 -5.62 -4.16 -9.35
N GLY A 60 -4.45 -4.10 -8.72
CA GLY A 60 -4.13 -3.18 -7.64
C GLY A 60 -2.79 -2.47 -7.85
N PRO A 61 -2.14 -2.00 -6.78
CA PRO A 61 -2.57 -2.11 -5.38
C PRO A 61 -3.65 -1.09 -5.00
N TRP A 62 -4.36 -1.38 -3.91
CA TRP A 62 -5.39 -0.54 -3.30
C TRP A 62 -5.04 -0.25 -1.83
N VAL A 63 -5.60 0.82 -1.28
CA VAL A 63 -5.66 1.04 0.17
C VAL A 63 -7.12 1.09 0.60
N GLY A 64 -7.48 0.26 1.58
CA GLY A 64 -8.73 0.32 2.31
C GLY A 64 -8.59 1.13 3.60
N TYR A 65 -9.69 1.70 4.08
CA TYR A 65 -9.74 2.53 5.28
C TYR A 65 -10.87 2.13 6.21
N GLU A 66 -10.59 2.14 7.51
CA GLU A 66 -11.54 1.83 8.59
C GLU A 66 -12.72 2.79 8.67
N GLN A 67 -12.58 4.03 8.18
CA GLN A 67 -13.64 5.03 8.25
C GLN A 67 -13.92 5.66 6.88
N PRO A 68 -15.13 6.19 6.64
CA PRO A 68 -15.45 6.95 5.44
C PRO A 68 -14.51 8.15 5.23
N GLY A 69 -14.35 8.55 3.97
CA GLY A 69 -13.51 9.68 3.58
C GLY A 69 -12.01 9.42 3.75
N CYS A 70 -11.59 8.15 3.62
CA CYS A 70 -10.18 7.72 3.70
C CYS A 70 -9.51 8.02 5.05
N LYS A 71 -10.16 7.65 6.16
CA LYS A 71 -9.70 7.91 7.54
C LYS A 71 -9.59 6.63 8.37
N GLY A 72 -8.94 6.72 9.53
CA GLY A 72 -8.77 5.61 10.46
C GLY A 72 -7.63 4.66 10.05
N GLU A 73 -7.69 3.41 10.50
CA GLU A 73 -6.71 2.38 10.14
C GLU A 73 -6.67 2.15 8.62
N GLN A 74 -5.47 1.90 8.09
CA GLN A 74 -5.19 1.71 6.66
C GLN A 74 -4.82 0.25 6.38
N TYR A 75 -5.29 -0.27 5.26
CA TYR A 75 -5.04 -1.65 4.82
C TYR A 75 -4.52 -1.64 3.39
N VAL A 76 -3.23 -1.94 3.18
CA VAL A 76 -2.66 -2.06 1.83
C VAL A 76 -3.02 -3.42 1.26
N LEU A 77 -3.69 -3.42 0.11
CA LEU A 77 -4.24 -4.58 -0.56
C LEU A 77 -3.56 -4.74 -1.93
N GLU A 78 -2.67 -5.71 -2.01
CA GLU A 78 -2.00 -6.11 -3.26
C GLU A 78 -2.88 -7.07 -4.04
N LYS A 79 -2.49 -7.41 -5.28
CA LYS A 79 -3.23 -8.38 -6.09
C LYS A 79 -3.30 -9.72 -5.36
N GLY A 80 -4.50 -10.24 -5.17
CA GLY A 80 -4.70 -11.50 -4.45
C GLY A 80 -6.09 -11.65 -3.84
N GLU A 81 -6.20 -12.71 -3.05
CA GLU A 81 -7.41 -13.18 -2.39
C GLU A 81 -7.32 -12.91 -0.89
N TYR A 82 -8.34 -12.23 -0.35
CA TYR A 82 -8.47 -11.95 1.07
C TYR A 82 -9.80 -12.54 1.56
N PRO A 83 -9.82 -13.83 1.94
CA PRO A 83 -11.07 -14.56 2.18
C PRO A 83 -11.79 -14.16 3.47
N ARG A 84 -11.13 -13.46 4.40
CA ARG A 84 -11.67 -12.98 5.67
C ARG A 84 -10.96 -11.72 6.13
N TRP A 85 -11.53 -11.06 7.14
CA TRP A 85 -10.98 -9.81 7.66
C TRP A 85 -9.57 -9.90 8.20
N ASP A 86 -9.23 -11.00 8.84
CA ASP A 86 -7.91 -11.22 9.40
C ASP A 86 -6.82 -11.50 8.35
N ALA A 87 -7.19 -11.58 7.06
CA ALA A 87 -6.26 -11.67 5.94
C ALA A 87 -5.74 -10.29 5.47
N TRP A 88 -6.48 -9.19 5.72
CA TRP A 88 -6.04 -7.85 5.31
C TRP A 88 -5.51 -6.97 6.45
N THR A 89 -5.89 -7.27 7.71
CA THR A 89 -5.38 -6.53 8.86
C THR A 89 -4.14 -7.20 9.47
N ASN A 90 -3.11 -6.39 9.70
CA ASN A 90 -1.90 -6.81 10.41
C ASN A 90 -1.95 -6.43 11.91
N SER A 91 -2.97 -5.68 12.33
CA SER A 91 -3.17 -5.25 13.72
C SER A 91 -4.20 -6.12 14.47
N ARG A 92 -5.14 -6.74 13.74
CA ARG A 92 -6.31 -7.46 14.28
C ARG A 92 -7.18 -6.60 15.21
N ARG A 93 -7.20 -5.28 15.01
CA ARG A 93 -7.92 -4.33 15.88
C ARG A 93 -9.34 -4.03 15.41
N SER A 94 -9.58 -4.09 14.11
CA SER A 94 -10.85 -3.74 13.47
C SER A 94 -11.06 -4.62 12.24
N ASP A 95 -12.29 -5.07 12.02
CA ASP A 95 -12.74 -5.76 10.80
C ASP A 95 -13.42 -4.80 9.82
N CYS A 96 -13.57 -3.53 10.20
CA CYS A 96 -14.25 -2.50 9.42
C CYS A 96 -13.40 -1.98 8.26
N ILE A 97 -14.01 -1.89 7.08
CA ILE A 97 -13.54 -1.11 5.94
C ILE A 97 -14.74 -0.36 5.35
N PHE A 98 -14.59 0.94 5.15
CA PHE A 98 -15.65 1.81 4.63
C PHE A 98 -15.23 2.59 3.38
N ALA A 99 -13.94 2.72 3.09
CA ALA A 99 -13.48 3.44 1.92
C ALA A 99 -12.30 2.72 1.26
N PHE A 100 -12.19 2.90 -0.06
CA PHE A 100 -11.09 2.37 -0.86
C PHE A 100 -10.58 3.44 -1.82
N ARG A 101 -9.28 3.41 -2.12
CA ARG A 101 -8.77 4.06 -3.33
C ARG A 101 -7.63 3.25 -3.97
N PRO A 102 -7.46 3.36 -5.28
CA PRO A 102 -6.24 2.90 -5.94
C PRO A 102 -5.00 3.60 -5.37
N ILE A 103 -3.90 2.86 -5.29
CA ILE A 103 -2.58 3.41 -4.97
C ILE A 103 -1.83 3.59 -6.29
N LYS A 104 -1.35 4.80 -6.55
CA LYS A 104 -0.44 5.05 -7.67
C LYS A 104 0.96 4.63 -7.24
N VAL A 105 1.55 3.68 -7.97
CA VAL A 105 2.93 3.24 -7.76
C VAL A 105 3.74 3.82 -8.91
N ASP A 106 4.47 4.89 -8.66
CA ASP A 106 5.12 5.71 -9.69
C ASP A 106 6.60 5.98 -9.39
N SER A 107 7.44 4.95 -9.34
CA SER A 107 8.89 5.17 -9.42
C SER A 107 9.67 3.88 -9.63
N GLN A 108 10.76 3.95 -10.40
CA GLN A 108 11.78 2.89 -10.42
C GLN A 108 12.69 2.98 -9.18
N GLU A 109 12.94 4.20 -8.70
CA GLU A 109 13.79 4.48 -7.54
C GLU A 109 12.94 4.76 -6.29
N HIS A 110 13.33 4.23 -5.15
CA HIS A 110 12.62 4.38 -3.90
C HIS A 110 13.52 5.02 -2.87
N LYS A 111 13.10 6.16 -2.32
CA LYS A 111 13.81 6.83 -1.23
C LYS A 111 12.88 7.43 -0.18
N ILE A 112 13.06 6.99 1.05
CA ILE A 112 12.34 7.48 2.24
C ILE A 112 13.32 7.83 3.36
N VAL A 113 13.02 8.91 4.08
CA VAL A 113 13.76 9.34 5.27
C VAL A 113 12.76 9.49 6.42
N LEU A 114 12.99 8.76 7.50
CA LEU A 114 12.15 8.81 8.70
C LEU A 114 12.94 9.51 9.82
N TYR A 115 12.25 10.38 10.56
CA TYR A 115 12.86 11.26 11.56
C TYR A 115 12.23 11.06 12.93
N GLU A 116 13.06 11.16 13.96
CA GLU A 116 12.69 11.02 15.36
C GLU A 116 11.65 12.04 15.79
N ASN A 117 11.85 13.31 15.44
CA ASN A 117 11.00 14.41 15.89
C ASN A 117 10.18 15.01 14.74
N PRO A 118 9.09 15.74 15.06
CA PRO A 118 8.34 16.48 14.07
C PRO A 118 9.21 17.45 13.25
N LYS A 119 8.72 17.84 12.06
CA LYS A 119 9.36 18.82 11.19
C LYS A 119 10.80 18.46 10.81
N PHE A 120 11.06 17.16 10.63
CA PHE A 120 12.30 16.59 10.09
C PHE A 120 13.54 16.82 10.98
N ALA A 121 13.35 16.75 12.28
CA ALA A 121 14.38 16.99 13.29
C ALA A 121 14.77 15.71 14.05
N GLY A 122 15.88 15.77 14.79
CA GLY A 122 16.40 14.66 15.59
C GLY A 122 17.17 13.62 14.77
N LYS A 123 17.33 12.42 15.32
CA LYS A 123 17.94 11.30 14.61
C LYS A 123 17.08 10.93 13.39
N LYS A 124 17.72 10.35 12.37
CA LYS A 124 17.05 9.90 11.15
C LYS A 124 17.56 8.54 10.69
N ILE A 125 16.71 7.83 9.97
CA ILE A 125 17.07 6.66 9.17
C ILE A 125 16.68 6.93 7.71
N GLU A 126 17.60 6.67 6.80
CA GLU A 126 17.44 6.84 5.35
C GLU A 126 17.46 5.46 4.71
N ILE A 127 16.44 5.17 3.90
CA ILE A 127 16.25 3.87 3.25
C ILE A 127 16.09 4.13 1.76
N ILE A 128 16.94 3.47 0.98
CA ILE A 128 17.03 3.61 -0.48
C ILE A 128 16.95 2.21 -1.08
N ASP A 129 15.98 1.99 -1.95
CA ASP A 129 15.81 0.76 -2.75
C ASP A 129 15.93 -0.56 -1.96
N ASP A 130 15.54 -0.55 -0.68
CA ASP A 130 15.51 -1.72 0.18
C ASP A 130 14.23 -1.81 1.02
N ASP A 131 13.86 -3.03 1.42
CA ASP A 131 12.79 -3.26 2.40
C ASP A 131 13.43 -3.55 3.76
N VAL A 132 13.00 -2.85 4.81
CA VAL A 132 13.59 -2.95 6.14
C VAL A 132 12.61 -3.60 7.12
N PRO A 133 12.76 -4.91 7.42
CA PRO A 133 11.87 -5.61 8.35
C PRO A 133 12.10 -5.24 9.82
N SER A 134 13.20 -4.57 10.17
CA SER A 134 13.50 -4.14 11.54
C SER A 134 14.41 -2.93 11.57
N PHE A 135 13.92 -1.78 12.04
CA PHE A 135 14.73 -0.58 12.24
C PHE A 135 15.83 -0.78 13.28
N HIS A 136 15.59 -1.60 14.29
CA HIS A 136 16.58 -1.93 15.32
C HIS A 136 17.81 -2.63 14.73
N ALA A 137 17.62 -3.48 13.70
CA ALA A 137 18.73 -4.13 13.00
C ALA A 137 19.61 -3.13 12.22
N HIS A 138 19.07 -1.95 11.92
CA HIS A 138 19.78 -0.82 11.30
C HIS A 138 20.19 0.25 12.34
N GLY A 139 20.20 -0.09 13.64
CA GLY A 139 20.63 0.81 14.70
C GLY A 139 19.68 1.95 15.03
N TYR A 140 18.44 1.92 14.53
CA TYR A 140 17.43 2.95 14.79
C TYR A 140 16.34 2.40 15.71
N GLN A 141 16.28 2.89 16.95
CA GLN A 141 15.31 2.47 17.98
C GLN A 141 14.38 3.60 18.42
N GLU A 142 14.51 4.76 17.76
CA GLU A 142 13.74 5.93 18.12
C GLU A 142 12.30 5.85 17.61
N LYS A 143 11.45 6.71 18.15
CA LYS A 143 10.12 6.98 17.58
C LYS A 143 10.26 7.55 16.15
N VAL A 144 9.18 7.56 15.38
CA VAL A 144 9.10 8.22 14.07
C VAL A 144 7.96 9.22 14.09
N SER A 145 8.31 10.50 14.10
CA SER A 145 7.34 11.61 14.20
C SER A 145 7.22 12.44 12.92
N SER A 146 8.13 12.32 11.97
CA SER A 146 7.99 12.92 10.65
C SER A 146 8.72 12.10 9.57
N VAL A 147 8.27 12.22 8.33
CA VAL A 147 8.74 11.39 7.20
C VAL A 147 8.86 12.24 5.94
N ARG A 148 9.91 12.02 5.16
CA ARG A 148 10.05 12.54 3.79
C ARG A 148 10.17 11.39 2.81
N VAL A 149 9.25 11.34 1.86
CA VAL A 149 9.30 10.40 0.74
C VAL A 149 9.77 11.18 -0.48
N GLN A 150 11.03 10.98 -0.87
CA GLN A 150 11.59 11.65 -2.04
C GLN A 150 11.11 10.97 -3.34
N SER A 151 11.01 9.65 -3.32
CA SER A 151 10.55 8.83 -4.45
C SER A 151 9.99 7.48 -4.00
N GLY A 152 9.14 6.91 -4.85
CA GLY A 152 8.49 5.62 -4.63
C GLY A 152 7.30 5.67 -3.66
N THR A 153 6.63 4.52 -3.54
CA THR A 153 5.50 4.32 -2.63
C THR A 153 5.86 3.28 -1.59
N TRP A 154 5.55 3.55 -0.33
CA TRP A 154 5.99 2.76 0.81
C TRP A 154 4.82 2.42 1.73
N VAL A 155 4.94 1.31 2.44
CA VAL A 155 4.09 1.00 3.59
C VAL A 155 4.97 0.73 4.80
N ALA A 156 4.74 1.49 5.86
CA ALA A 156 5.41 1.33 7.14
C ALA A 156 4.50 0.64 8.15
N TYR A 157 5.11 -0.01 9.13
CA TYR A 157 4.39 -0.80 10.12
C TYR A 157 4.84 -0.49 11.54
N GLN A 158 3.89 -0.58 12.47
CA GLN A 158 4.13 -0.33 13.89
C GLN A 158 5.22 -1.22 14.49
N TYR A 159 5.28 -2.49 14.09
CA TYR A 159 6.19 -3.50 14.66
C TYR A 159 7.14 -4.09 13.60
N PRO A 160 8.21 -4.78 14.03
CA PRO A 160 9.12 -5.46 13.12
C PRO A 160 8.42 -6.62 12.41
N GLY A 161 8.90 -6.95 11.21
CA GLY A 161 8.37 -8.00 10.36
C GLY A 161 7.03 -7.62 9.73
N TYR A 162 6.79 -6.33 9.47
CA TYR A 162 5.61 -5.82 8.78
C TYR A 162 4.29 -6.09 9.53
N ARG A 163 4.28 -5.91 10.86
CA ARG A 163 3.13 -6.22 11.74
C ARG A 163 2.53 -4.97 12.40
N GLY A 164 1.28 -5.07 12.84
CA GLY A 164 0.56 -3.98 13.50
C GLY A 164 -0.12 -3.05 12.50
N TYR A 165 -0.37 -1.81 12.92
CA TYR A 165 -0.93 -0.77 12.05
C TYR A 165 -0.05 -0.53 10.82
N GLN A 166 -0.69 -0.25 9.68
CA GLN A 166 -0.03 0.08 8.42
C GLN A 166 -0.17 1.57 8.13
N TYR A 167 0.85 2.18 7.54
CA TYR A 167 0.86 3.59 7.15
C TYR A 167 1.37 3.71 5.72
N LEU A 168 0.49 4.15 4.80
CA LEU A 168 0.83 4.41 3.42
C LEU A 168 1.59 5.74 3.29
N PHE A 169 2.74 5.67 2.63
CA PHE A 169 3.61 6.80 2.37
C PHE A 169 3.80 6.94 0.85
N GLU A 170 3.16 7.97 0.29
CA GLU A 170 3.33 8.39 -1.10
C GLU A 170 4.35 9.54 -1.14
N LYS A 171 4.84 9.90 -2.34
CA LYS A 171 5.80 11.00 -2.50
C LYS A 171 5.29 12.28 -1.85
N GLY A 172 6.08 12.84 -0.93
CA GLY A 172 5.67 14.00 -0.16
C GLY A 172 6.42 14.18 1.15
N GLU A 173 5.98 15.18 1.90
CA GLU A 173 6.50 15.55 3.20
C GLU A 173 5.40 15.40 4.25
N TYR A 174 5.67 14.62 5.30
CA TYR A 174 4.78 14.40 6.43
C TYR A 174 5.43 14.96 7.70
N LYS A 175 5.02 16.14 8.14
CA LYS A 175 5.71 16.90 9.20
C LYS A 175 5.40 16.40 10.61
N GLU A 176 4.29 15.68 10.77
CA GLU A 176 3.79 15.17 12.05
C GLU A 176 3.17 13.78 11.86
N ASN A 177 3.14 12.97 12.93
CA ASN A 177 2.63 11.60 12.85
C ASN A 177 1.14 11.49 12.51
N LEU A 178 0.36 12.50 12.85
CA LEU A 178 -1.06 12.57 12.50
C LEU A 178 -1.27 12.73 10.98
N GLU A 179 -0.31 13.32 10.25
CA GLU A 179 -0.43 13.49 8.79
C GLU A 179 -0.38 12.17 8.02
N PHE A 180 0.25 11.13 8.60
CA PHE A 180 0.23 9.76 8.06
C PHE A 180 -0.72 8.82 8.81
N GLY A 181 -1.57 9.35 9.69
CA GLY A 181 -2.62 8.61 10.38
C GLY A 181 -2.18 7.82 11.61
N ALA A 182 -0.96 8.02 12.12
CA ALA A 182 -0.50 7.34 13.32
C ALA A 182 -0.89 8.09 14.59
N GLN A 183 -1.63 7.44 15.49
CA GLN A 183 -1.99 8.00 16.80
C GLN A 183 -0.79 8.07 17.77
N VAL A 184 0.18 7.16 17.59
CA VAL A 184 1.43 7.11 18.34
C VAL A 184 2.58 7.06 17.32
N PRO A 185 3.69 7.79 17.52
CA PRO A 185 4.80 7.85 16.56
C PRO A 185 5.68 6.58 16.58
N GLN A 186 5.08 5.41 16.44
CA GLN A 186 5.77 4.12 16.50
C GLN A 186 5.77 3.45 15.13
N ILE A 187 6.96 3.35 14.53
CA ILE A 187 7.21 2.62 13.29
C ILE A 187 8.51 1.84 13.48
N GLN A 188 8.51 0.55 13.15
CA GLN A 188 9.69 -0.32 13.34
C GLN A 188 10.04 -1.16 12.10
N SER A 189 9.23 -1.11 11.05
CA SER A 189 9.58 -1.69 9.75
C SER A 189 8.92 -0.92 8.61
N VAL A 190 9.51 -1.01 7.42
CA VAL A 190 8.98 -0.39 6.20
C VAL A 190 9.33 -1.26 5.00
N ARG A 191 8.46 -1.31 4.01
CA ARG A 191 8.75 -1.93 2.71
C ARG A 191 8.22 -1.07 1.58
N ARG A 192 8.78 -1.28 0.40
CA ARG A 192 8.29 -0.68 -0.84
C ARG A 192 6.99 -1.38 -1.24
N ILE A 193 6.04 -0.60 -1.77
CA ILE A 193 4.91 -1.14 -2.52
C ILE A 193 5.36 -1.22 -3.97
N ARG A 194 5.39 -2.43 -4.52
CA ARG A 194 5.76 -2.67 -5.92
C ARG A 194 4.51 -3.14 -6.66
N ASP A 195 4.31 -2.62 -7.86
CA ASP A 195 3.30 -3.18 -8.76
C ASP A 195 3.77 -4.57 -9.24
N MET A 196 3.01 -5.60 -8.91
CA MET A 196 3.27 -6.99 -9.34
C MET A 196 3.19 -7.17 -10.87
N GLN A 197 2.65 -6.20 -11.62
CA GLN A 197 2.73 -6.20 -13.09
C GLN A 197 4.17 -6.03 -13.59
N TRP A 198 5.05 -5.39 -12.80
CA TRP A 198 6.46 -5.15 -13.16
C TRP A 198 7.44 -5.99 -12.32
N HIS A 199 7.01 -6.49 -11.15
CA HIS A 199 7.84 -7.26 -10.24
C HIS A 199 7.21 -8.63 -9.91
N GLN A 200 7.53 -9.65 -10.70
CA GLN A 200 7.06 -11.04 -10.49
C GLN A 200 7.60 -11.71 -9.21
N ARG A 201 8.60 -11.12 -8.53
CA ARG A 201 9.15 -11.64 -7.26
C ARG A 201 8.82 -10.67 -6.15
N GLY A 202 7.95 -11.09 -5.24
CA GLY A 202 7.56 -10.27 -4.09
C GLY A 202 6.37 -10.76 -3.28
N ALA A 203 5.64 -11.78 -3.73
CA ALA A 203 4.58 -12.37 -2.92
C ALA A 203 5.19 -12.99 -1.64
N PHE A 204 4.72 -12.52 -0.48
CA PHE A 204 4.89 -13.22 0.78
C PHE A 204 4.23 -14.60 0.61
N HIS A 205 5.05 -15.62 0.43
CA HIS A 205 4.58 -16.99 0.57
C HIS A 205 4.40 -17.18 2.07
N THR A 206 3.16 -17.35 2.52
CA THR A 206 2.92 -17.98 3.80
C THR A 206 3.44 -19.40 3.68
N SER A 207 4.61 -19.67 4.27
CA SER A 207 5.09 -21.03 4.45
C SER A 207 3.98 -21.80 5.16
N THR A 208 3.51 -22.88 4.51
CA THR A 208 2.55 -23.83 5.07
C THR A 208 3.15 -24.56 6.25
#